data_AF-A0AA85A5K9-F1
#
_entry.id   AF-A0AA85A5K9-F1
#
_cell.length_a   1.000
_cell.length_b   1.000
_cell.length_c   1.000
_cell.angle_alpha   90.00
_cell.angle_beta   90.00
_cell.angle_gamma   90.00
#
_symmetry.space_group_name_H-M   'P 1'
#
loop_
_entity.id
_entity.type
_entity.pdbx_description
1 polymer ?
#
loop_
_entity_poly.entity_id
_entity_poly.type
_entity_poly.pdbx_seq_one_letter_code
_entity_poly.pdbx_strand_id
1 'polypeptide(L)'
;MSVVKFTLSSDDQDGVPCPDSIPLKVDEITKSIVGHLKTQCSKILSGSWSDTNNFCVELSKSCGLSNYLYIGYLNNDIISLENEPRKVLIRVYGEVLRSCTDSIISDSVNFALLSEKRIGPKLHGVFPGGRIEEFIESRPLTTQELPLIIEVAARHMASFHKLSMPFSKTPSFIIRMFDKYLSQLTSTPEHLHRPSPNFSSNTLSELESKGFSFANDGHILTEPSYEEARNMVYELSLIDEYNWIKEKFEVHYAEVFPIVFCHNDFQENNLLLLNDPKVDKVYRILPIDFEYSGYNYRAFDVGNHFNEWCYDYTNPDQPYYFHNIENYPDRSKQRLFWKAYLTETYSNVENDHFNKRNGNFNCVDNYEQNNNNNVVRFANYHEEDYDYENLWIETIYGSLLSHLFWSAWSLVQSQLSSIQFDFMDYAKVRMKHYHLMKSWLPREHL
;
A
#
# COMPACT_ATOMS: atom_id res chain seq x y z
N MET A 1 -20.02 -13.35 -31.78
CA MET A 1 -20.17 -13.87 -30.41
C MET A 1 -21.30 -13.10 -29.76
N SER A 2 -22.38 -13.78 -29.38
CA SER A 2 -23.50 -13.16 -28.65
C SER A 2 -23.02 -12.69 -27.29
N VAL A 3 -23.17 -11.41 -26.99
CA VAL A 3 -22.93 -10.85 -25.65
C VAL A 3 -24.00 -11.42 -24.72
N VAL A 4 -23.60 -12.31 -23.81
CA VAL A 4 -24.52 -13.12 -22.99
C VAL A 4 -25.01 -12.32 -21.79
N LYS A 5 -26.01 -11.44 -21.96
CA LYS A 5 -26.52 -10.60 -20.87
C LYS A 5 -26.90 -11.39 -19.61
N PHE A 6 -26.34 -11.01 -18.48
CA PHE A 6 -26.60 -11.52 -17.14
C PHE A 6 -27.48 -10.56 -16.31
N THR A 7 -28.37 -11.08 -15.45
CA THR A 7 -29.25 -10.27 -14.59
C THR A 7 -28.97 -10.60 -13.12
N LEU A 8 -28.54 -9.61 -12.33
CA LEU A 8 -28.31 -9.78 -10.90
C LEU A 8 -29.62 -9.90 -10.12
N SER A 9 -29.60 -10.64 -9.02
CA SER A 9 -30.73 -10.70 -8.09
C SER A 9 -30.87 -9.38 -7.33
N SER A 10 -32.07 -9.14 -6.75
CA SER A 10 -32.30 -8.00 -5.86
C SER A 10 -31.40 -8.00 -4.62
N ASP A 11 -31.01 -9.19 -4.17
CA ASP A 11 -30.28 -9.41 -2.92
C ASP A 11 -28.77 -9.17 -3.09
N ASP A 12 -28.29 -9.12 -4.34
CA ASP A 12 -26.89 -8.84 -4.66
C ASP A 12 -26.53 -7.35 -4.45
N GLN A 13 -27.52 -6.45 -4.38
CA GLN A 13 -27.31 -5.00 -4.53
C GLN A 13 -26.64 -4.27 -3.34
N ASP A 14 -26.50 -4.90 -2.18
CA ASP A 14 -26.02 -4.21 -0.98
C ASP A 14 -24.50 -4.33 -0.73
N GLY A 15 -23.82 -5.30 -1.34
CA GLY A 15 -22.37 -5.50 -1.21
C GLY A 15 -21.64 -5.46 -2.55
N VAL A 16 -20.38 -5.00 -2.57
CA VAL A 16 -19.54 -5.09 -3.77
C VAL A 16 -18.84 -6.45 -3.79
N PRO A 17 -19.05 -7.29 -4.82
CA PRO A 17 -18.34 -8.56 -4.97
C PRO A 17 -16.82 -8.36 -4.96
N CYS A 18 -16.08 -9.28 -4.33
CA CYS A 18 -14.62 -9.26 -4.34
C CYS A 18 -14.13 -9.50 -5.78
N PRO A 19 -13.34 -8.60 -6.38
CA PRO A 19 -12.86 -8.80 -7.75
C PRO A 19 -11.97 -10.04 -7.89
N ASP A 20 -11.25 -10.43 -6.83
CA ASP A 20 -10.44 -11.66 -6.84
C ASP A 20 -11.29 -12.93 -6.97
N SER A 21 -12.54 -12.90 -6.51
CA SER A 21 -13.48 -14.02 -6.63
C SER A 21 -14.11 -14.14 -8.02
N ILE A 22 -13.78 -13.23 -8.95
CA ILE A 22 -14.44 -13.12 -10.24
C ILE A 22 -13.49 -13.60 -11.35
N PRO A 23 -13.93 -14.49 -12.25
CA PRO A 23 -13.14 -14.85 -13.42
C PRO A 23 -12.89 -13.62 -14.31
N LEU A 24 -11.62 -13.28 -14.55
CA LEU A 24 -11.15 -12.10 -15.29
C LEU A 24 -11.66 -11.97 -16.74
N LYS A 25 -12.36 -12.97 -17.27
CA LYS A 25 -12.79 -13.05 -18.68
C LYS A 25 -14.22 -12.56 -18.93
N VAL A 26 -14.87 -11.92 -17.95
CA VAL A 26 -16.31 -11.60 -18.04
C VAL A 26 -16.57 -10.09 -17.94
N ASP A 27 -16.63 -9.43 -19.10
CA ASP A 27 -17.02 -8.02 -19.25
C ASP A 27 -18.32 -7.68 -18.50
N GLU A 28 -19.23 -8.65 -18.39
CA GLU A 28 -20.52 -8.46 -17.73
C GLU A 28 -20.44 -8.45 -16.21
N ILE A 29 -19.51 -9.20 -15.61
CA ILE A 29 -19.31 -9.16 -14.16
C ILE A 29 -18.59 -7.86 -13.77
N THR A 30 -17.70 -7.36 -14.62
CA THR A 30 -17.11 -6.01 -14.44
C THR A 30 -18.19 -4.92 -14.49
N LYS A 31 -19.15 -5.01 -15.42
CA LYS A 31 -20.32 -4.11 -15.47
C LYS A 31 -21.20 -4.24 -14.24
N SER A 32 -21.35 -5.45 -13.69
CA SER A 32 -22.03 -5.69 -12.42
C SER A 32 -21.34 -4.96 -11.26
N ILE A 33 -20.02 -5.10 -11.08
CA ILE A 33 -19.26 -4.36 -10.06
C ILE A 33 -19.50 -2.85 -10.21
N VAL A 34 -19.35 -2.33 -11.42
CA VAL A 34 -19.61 -0.90 -11.71
C VAL A 34 -21.03 -0.48 -11.33
N GLY A 35 -22.03 -1.33 -11.56
CA GLY A 35 -23.41 -1.11 -11.12
C GLY A 35 -23.53 -0.99 -9.60
N HIS A 36 -22.91 -1.89 -8.84
CA HIS A 36 -22.88 -1.83 -7.37
C HIS A 36 -22.17 -0.56 -6.88
N LEU A 37 -21.03 -0.21 -7.50
CA LEU A 37 -20.29 1.00 -7.17
C LEU A 37 -21.13 2.26 -7.41
N LYS A 38 -21.89 2.31 -8.51
CA LYS A 38 -22.85 3.40 -8.77
C LYS A 38 -23.91 3.49 -7.66
N THR A 39 -24.46 2.37 -7.22
CA THR A 39 -25.43 2.34 -6.11
C THR A 39 -24.82 2.83 -4.79
N GLN A 40 -23.57 2.45 -4.49
CA GLN A 40 -22.89 2.92 -3.28
C GLN A 40 -22.60 4.43 -3.36
N CYS A 41 -22.14 4.93 -4.51
CA CYS A 41 -21.92 6.36 -4.73
C CYS A 41 -23.20 7.18 -4.55
N SER A 42 -24.34 6.71 -5.09
CA SER A 42 -25.61 7.44 -4.98
C SER A 42 -26.16 7.51 -3.56
N LYS A 43 -25.94 6.45 -2.77
CA LYS A 43 -26.30 6.38 -1.34
C LYS A 43 -25.39 7.28 -0.48
N ILE A 44 -24.08 7.26 -0.72
CA ILE A 44 -23.08 7.90 0.16
C ILE A 44 -22.89 9.39 -0.16
N LEU A 45 -22.66 9.74 -1.43
CA LEU A 45 -22.29 11.10 -1.82
C LEU A 45 -23.50 12.05 -1.84
N SER A 46 -24.70 11.52 -2.08
CA SER A 46 -25.96 12.28 -2.17
C SER A 46 -25.91 13.39 -3.23
N GLY A 47 -26.88 14.32 -3.23
CA GLY A 47 -26.88 15.46 -4.15
C GLY A 47 -27.02 15.02 -5.61
N SER A 48 -26.14 15.54 -6.47
CA SER A 48 -26.16 15.19 -7.91
C SER A 48 -25.80 13.73 -8.17
N TRP A 49 -25.10 13.09 -7.23
CA TRP A 49 -24.75 11.67 -7.29
C TRP A 49 -25.93 10.75 -6.98
N SER A 50 -27.04 11.25 -6.43
CA SER A 50 -28.21 10.42 -6.10
C SER A 50 -28.88 9.78 -7.32
N ASP A 51 -28.72 10.36 -8.52
CA ASP A 51 -29.15 9.76 -9.78
C ASP A 51 -27.95 9.08 -10.48
N THR A 52 -28.04 7.76 -10.67
CA THR A 52 -26.98 6.96 -11.31
C THR A 52 -26.77 7.26 -12.79
N ASN A 53 -27.65 8.06 -13.42
CA ASN A 53 -27.49 8.58 -14.78
C ASN A 53 -26.59 9.83 -14.84
N ASN A 54 -26.41 10.54 -13.73
CA ASN A 54 -25.65 11.80 -13.68
C ASN A 54 -24.14 11.61 -13.69
N PHE A 55 -23.65 10.37 -13.56
CA PHE A 55 -22.23 10.10 -13.43
C PHE A 55 -21.82 8.76 -14.02
N CYS A 56 -20.51 8.61 -14.22
CA CYS A 56 -19.86 7.40 -14.68
C CYS A 56 -18.89 6.88 -13.62
N VAL A 57 -18.65 5.57 -13.65
CA VAL A 57 -17.62 4.91 -12.87
C VAL A 57 -16.82 4.05 -13.83
N GLU A 58 -15.50 4.21 -13.82
CA GLU A 58 -14.58 3.46 -14.68
C GLU A 58 -13.43 2.87 -13.88
N LEU A 59 -12.88 1.76 -14.35
CA LEU A 59 -11.68 1.18 -13.75
C LEU A 59 -10.49 2.09 -14.02
N SER A 60 -9.72 2.40 -12.98
CA SER A 60 -8.50 3.17 -13.08
C SER A 60 -7.46 2.41 -13.91
N LYS A 61 -6.67 3.14 -14.69
CA LYS A 61 -5.53 2.55 -15.44
C LYS A 61 -4.34 2.25 -14.55
N SER A 62 -4.24 2.91 -13.41
CA SER A 62 -3.23 2.68 -12.38
C SER A 62 -3.87 1.89 -11.25
N CYS A 63 -3.54 0.60 -11.15
CA CYS A 63 -3.95 -0.28 -10.05
C CYS A 63 -2.70 -0.68 -9.25
N GLY A 64 -2.79 -0.64 -7.93
CA GLY A 64 -1.79 -1.27 -7.06
C GLY A 64 -1.96 -2.79 -7.02
N LEU A 65 -1.01 -3.49 -6.39
CA LEU A 65 -1.05 -4.96 -6.28
C LEU A 65 -1.98 -5.48 -5.17
N SER A 66 -2.50 -4.61 -4.29
CA SER A 66 -3.40 -4.99 -3.19
C SER A 66 -4.88 -4.67 -3.42
N ASN A 67 -5.19 -3.69 -4.29
CA ASN A 67 -6.51 -3.05 -4.35
C ASN A 67 -6.95 -2.74 -5.79
N TYR A 68 -8.27 -2.75 -6.00
CA TYR A 68 -8.89 -2.36 -7.28
C TYR A 68 -9.38 -0.92 -7.17
N LEU A 69 -8.89 -0.06 -8.07
CA LEU A 69 -9.17 1.37 -8.07
C LEU A 69 -10.15 1.72 -9.19
N TYR A 70 -11.22 2.45 -8.85
CA TYR A 70 -12.19 2.98 -9.79
C TYR A 70 -12.30 4.49 -9.63
N ILE A 71 -12.59 5.20 -10.72
CA ILE A 71 -12.79 6.64 -10.72
C ILE A 71 -14.26 6.90 -11.02
N GLY A 72 -14.94 7.59 -10.11
CA GLY A 72 -16.28 8.12 -10.32
C GLY A 72 -16.22 9.59 -10.74
N TYR A 73 -17.01 10.00 -11.73
CA TYR A 73 -17.11 11.42 -12.11
C TYR A 73 -18.51 11.81 -12.61
N LEU A 74 -18.98 12.98 -12.18
CA LEU A 74 -20.21 13.59 -12.70
C LEU A 74 -20.05 13.92 -14.18
N ASN A 75 -21.12 13.75 -14.97
CA ASN A 75 -21.15 14.15 -16.36
C ASN A 75 -20.95 15.67 -16.49
N ASN A 76 -20.40 16.12 -17.62
CA ASN A 76 -20.02 17.52 -17.83
C ASN A 76 -21.21 18.49 -17.82
N ASP A 77 -22.39 18.01 -18.18
CA ASP A 77 -23.66 18.74 -18.22
C ASP A 77 -24.33 18.89 -16.85
N ILE A 78 -23.88 18.14 -15.84
CA ILE A 78 -24.41 18.22 -14.48
C ILE A 78 -23.69 19.32 -13.70
N ILE A 79 -24.45 20.33 -13.27
CA ILE A 79 -23.97 21.42 -12.42
C ILE A 79 -23.87 20.88 -11.00
N SER A 80 -22.67 20.91 -10.44
CA SER A 80 -22.45 20.42 -9.09
C SER A 80 -22.99 21.40 -8.04
N LEU A 81 -23.69 20.88 -7.04
CA LEU A 81 -24.13 21.62 -5.85
C LEU A 81 -22.94 22.08 -4.99
N GLU A 82 -23.15 23.10 -4.16
CA GLU A 82 -22.10 23.65 -3.28
C GLU A 82 -21.57 22.57 -2.32
N ASN A 83 -20.26 22.32 -2.33
CA ASN A 83 -19.52 21.32 -1.54
C ASN A 83 -19.60 19.84 -1.98
N GLU A 84 -20.19 19.50 -3.12
CA GLU A 84 -20.12 18.12 -3.63
C GLU A 84 -18.91 17.90 -4.56
N PRO A 85 -18.23 16.74 -4.47
CA PRO A 85 -17.11 16.44 -5.35
C PRO A 85 -17.60 16.18 -6.78
N ARG A 86 -16.87 16.67 -7.79
CA ARG A 86 -17.12 16.31 -9.21
C ARG A 86 -16.48 14.98 -9.59
N LYS A 87 -15.43 14.57 -8.89
CA LYS A 87 -14.72 13.31 -9.07
C LYS A 87 -14.41 12.70 -7.72
N VAL A 88 -14.46 11.38 -7.64
CA VAL A 88 -14.11 10.58 -6.46
C VAL A 88 -13.27 9.39 -6.85
N LEU A 89 -12.39 8.96 -5.95
CA LEU A 89 -11.69 7.69 -6.05
C LEU A 89 -12.48 6.65 -5.26
N ILE A 90 -12.75 5.50 -5.86
CA ILE A 90 -13.47 4.40 -5.24
C ILE A 90 -12.50 3.24 -5.13
N ARG A 91 -12.19 2.83 -3.91
CA ARG A 91 -11.30 1.70 -3.64
C ARG A 91 -12.12 0.49 -3.26
N VAL A 92 -11.87 -0.62 -3.95
CA VAL A 92 -12.46 -1.93 -3.65
C VAL A 92 -11.35 -2.86 -3.14
N TYR A 93 -11.56 -3.39 -1.94
CA TYR A 93 -10.58 -4.25 -1.27
C TYR A 93 -10.48 -5.60 -1.97
N GLY A 94 -9.25 -6.05 -2.21
CA GLY A 94 -8.95 -7.43 -2.60
C GLY A 94 -9.11 -8.41 -1.44
N GLU A 95 -8.94 -9.69 -1.74
CA GLU A 95 -9.29 -10.75 -0.80
C GLU A 95 -8.43 -10.76 0.46
N VAL A 96 -7.14 -10.44 0.34
CA VAL A 96 -6.23 -10.47 1.50
C VAL A 96 -6.69 -9.53 2.62
N LEU A 97 -7.17 -8.33 2.26
CA LEU A 97 -7.75 -7.38 3.22
C LEU A 97 -9.11 -7.84 3.73
N ARG A 98 -9.93 -8.48 2.89
CA ARG A 98 -11.27 -9.00 3.25
C ARG A 98 -11.24 -10.25 4.11
N SER A 99 -10.13 -11.01 4.06
CA SER A 99 -9.94 -12.26 4.81
C SER A 99 -9.91 -12.08 6.33
N CYS A 100 -9.90 -10.84 6.83
CA CYS A 100 -9.95 -10.55 8.25
C CYS A 100 -10.77 -9.29 8.52
N THR A 101 -11.83 -9.43 9.31
CA THR A 101 -12.68 -8.29 9.72
C THR A 101 -11.88 -7.23 10.49
N ASP A 102 -10.90 -7.65 11.29
CA ASP A 102 -10.06 -6.74 12.06
C ASP A 102 -9.17 -5.87 11.16
N SER A 103 -8.70 -6.38 10.00
CA SER A 103 -7.93 -5.57 9.05
C SER A 103 -8.79 -4.52 8.37
N ILE A 104 -10.03 -4.85 7.97
CA ILE A 104 -10.95 -3.87 7.38
C ILE A 104 -11.29 -2.75 8.38
N ILE A 105 -11.57 -3.11 9.63
CA ILE A 105 -11.88 -2.14 10.68
C ILE A 105 -10.65 -1.26 10.95
N SER A 106 -9.47 -1.86 11.11
CA SER A 106 -8.24 -1.11 11.37
C SER A 106 -7.90 -0.16 10.23
N ASP A 107 -7.98 -0.60 8.97
CA ASP A 107 -7.78 0.24 7.78
C ASP A 107 -8.80 1.39 7.72
N SER A 108 -10.08 1.10 7.94
CA SER A 108 -11.13 2.14 7.94
C SER A 108 -10.89 3.20 9.02
N VAL A 109 -10.49 2.78 10.23
CA VAL A 109 -10.19 3.71 11.34
C VAL A 109 -8.90 4.49 11.07
N ASN A 110 -7.85 3.84 10.57
CA ASN A 110 -6.61 4.48 10.13
C ASN A 110 -6.91 5.59 9.12
N PHE A 111 -7.62 5.24 8.05
CA PHE A 111 -7.94 6.15 6.96
C PHE A 111 -8.79 7.33 7.44
N ALA A 112 -9.85 7.08 8.23
CA ALA A 112 -10.69 8.13 8.77
C ALA A 112 -9.89 9.11 9.65
N LEU A 113 -9.02 8.63 10.53
CA LEU A 113 -8.19 9.48 11.39
C LEU A 113 -7.17 10.31 10.60
N LEU A 114 -6.56 9.72 9.57
CA LEU A 114 -5.58 10.41 8.72
C LEU A 114 -6.27 11.45 7.82
N SER A 115 -7.46 11.15 7.30
CA SER A 115 -8.33 12.09 6.60
C SER A 115 -8.71 13.29 7.50
N GLU A 116 -9.17 13.04 8.73
CA GLU A 116 -9.53 14.12 9.68
C GLU A 116 -8.32 14.97 10.09
N LYS A 117 -7.15 14.35 10.18
CA LYS A 117 -5.87 15.05 10.38
C LYS A 117 -5.35 15.71 9.10
N ARG A 118 -6.05 15.61 7.95
CA ARG A 118 -5.66 16.12 6.61
C ARG A 118 -4.32 15.62 6.08
N ILE A 119 -3.91 14.45 6.54
CA ILE A 119 -2.65 13.79 6.18
C ILE A 119 -2.76 13.07 4.85
N GLY A 120 -3.95 12.55 4.56
CA GLY A 120 -4.29 11.90 3.30
C GLY A 120 -5.53 12.50 2.66
N PRO A 121 -6.04 11.85 1.60
CA PRO A 121 -7.27 12.25 0.92
C PRO A 121 -8.46 12.27 1.88
N LYS A 122 -9.42 13.17 1.64
CA LYS A 122 -10.65 13.19 2.41
C LYS A 122 -11.45 11.91 2.21
N LEU A 123 -11.94 11.31 3.30
CA LEU A 123 -12.89 10.21 3.27
C LEU A 123 -14.30 10.73 2.99
N HIS A 124 -14.95 10.22 1.93
CA HIS A 124 -16.35 10.51 1.64
C HIS A 124 -17.30 9.48 2.24
N GLY A 125 -16.89 8.21 2.35
CA GLY A 125 -17.65 7.17 3.05
C GLY A 125 -17.05 5.78 2.88
N VAL A 126 -17.58 4.83 3.64
CA VAL A 126 -17.15 3.42 3.66
C VAL A 126 -18.36 2.52 3.38
N PHE A 127 -18.16 1.43 2.66
CA PHE A 127 -19.18 0.43 2.37
C PHE A 127 -18.61 -0.99 2.51
N PRO A 128 -19.46 -2.04 2.61
CA PRO A 128 -18.98 -3.42 2.65
C PRO A 128 -18.14 -3.77 1.40
N GLY A 129 -16.83 -3.90 1.59
CA GLY A 129 -15.87 -4.23 0.53
C GLY A 129 -15.09 -3.05 -0.05
N GLY A 130 -15.22 -1.83 0.49
CA GLY A 130 -14.44 -0.71 -0.01
C GLY A 130 -14.76 0.64 0.63
N ARG A 131 -14.22 1.71 0.03
CA ARG A 131 -14.41 3.10 0.49
C ARG A 131 -14.40 4.08 -0.68
N ILE A 132 -14.97 5.27 -0.46
CA ILE A 132 -14.98 6.39 -1.38
C ILE A 132 -14.12 7.51 -0.79
N GLU A 133 -13.13 7.94 -1.55
CA GLU A 133 -12.09 8.90 -1.17
C GLU A 133 -12.13 10.11 -2.12
N GLU A 134 -11.56 11.22 -1.68
CA GLU A 134 -11.29 12.38 -2.52
C GLU A 134 -10.38 12.00 -3.69
N PHE A 135 -10.76 12.42 -4.89
CA PHE A 135 -9.91 12.29 -6.06
C PHE A 135 -8.90 13.45 -6.11
N ILE A 136 -7.61 13.13 -6.01
CA ILE A 136 -6.54 14.12 -6.05
C ILE A 136 -5.95 14.15 -7.46
N GLU A 137 -6.14 15.27 -8.16
CA GLU A 137 -5.60 15.52 -9.51
C GLU A 137 -4.06 15.55 -9.46
N SER A 138 -3.46 14.38 -9.69
CA SER A 138 -2.03 14.11 -9.51
C SER A 138 -1.64 12.85 -10.28
N ARG A 139 -0.36 12.46 -10.21
CA ARG A 139 0.12 11.15 -10.65
C ARG A 139 0.99 10.51 -9.57
N PRO A 140 1.10 9.18 -9.49
CA PRO A 140 2.14 8.56 -8.69
C PRO A 140 3.54 8.96 -9.18
N LEU A 141 4.53 8.86 -8.30
CA LEU A 141 5.93 8.90 -8.70
C LEU A 141 6.29 7.69 -9.55
N THR A 142 7.36 7.80 -10.33
CA THR A 142 8.01 6.63 -10.93
C THR A 142 9.16 6.16 -10.03
N THR A 143 9.57 4.90 -10.17
CA THR A 143 10.70 4.34 -9.43
C THR A 143 11.98 5.16 -9.64
N GLN A 144 12.19 5.73 -10.83
CA GLN A 144 13.34 6.59 -11.16
C GLN A 144 13.28 7.97 -10.50
N GLU A 145 12.13 8.40 -9.98
CA GLU A 145 11.97 9.65 -9.24
C GLU A 145 12.26 9.49 -7.74
N LEU A 146 12.21 8.26 -7.19
CA LEU A 146 12.53 8.01 -5.77
C LEU A 146 13.90 8.55 -5.35
N PRO A 147 14.99 8.38 -6.14
CA PRO A 147 16.28 8.98 -5.81
C PRO A 147 16.29 10.50 -5.79
N LEU A 148 15.44 11.14 -6.59
CA LEU A 148 15.38 12.59 -6.72
C LEU A 148 14.66 13.25 -5.54
N ILE A 149 13.80 12.51 -4.86
CA ILE A 149 13.01 13.00 -3.72
C ILE A 149 13.55 12.56 -2.37
N ILE A 150 14.76 11.98 -2.27
CA ILE A 150 15.26 11.31 -1.06
C ILE A 150 15.13 12.16 0.21
N GLU A 151 15.45 13.46 0.15
CA GLU A 151 15.31 14.38 1.28
C GLU A 151 13.86 14.76 1.57
N VAL A 152 13.00 14.80 0.55
CA VAL A 152 11.55 15.05 0.70
C VAL A 152 10.88 13.83 1.33
N ALA A 153 11.14 12.63 0.82
CA ALA A 153 10.69 11.36 1.40
C ALA A 153 11.09 11.24 2.87
N ALA A 154 12.37 11.48 3.19
CA ALA A 154 12.87 11.45 4.56
C ALA A 154 12.08 12.37 5.52
N ARG A 155 11.76 13.59 5.08
CA ARG A 155 11.05 14.57 5.91
C ARG A 155 9.56 14.27 6.06
N HIS A 156 8.92 13.77 5.01
CA HIS A 156 7.56 13.26 5.09
C HIS A 156 7.48 12.03 6.03
N MET A 157 8.40 11.07 5.89
CA MET A 157 8.45 9.88 6.75
C MET A 157 8.73 10.25 8.21
N ALA A 158 9.68 11.16 8.47
CA ALA A 158 9.93 11.68 9.83
C ALA A 158 8.70 12.34 10.45
N SER A 159 7.96 13.12 9.66
CA SER A 159 6.71 13.76 10.09
C SER A 159 5.62 12.74 10.39
N PHE A 160 5.52 11.68 9.57
CA PHE A 160 4.58 10.58 9.78
C PHE A 160 4.91 9.77 11.04
N HIS A 161 6.19 9.48 11.27
CA HIS A 161 6.68 8.75 12.44
C HIS A 161 6.43 9.48 13.78
N LYS A 162 6.23 10.80 13.76
CA LYS A 162 5.83 11.60 14.93
C LYS A 162 4.35 11.49 15.30
N LEU A 163 3.52 10.90 14.44
CA LEU A 163 2.09 10.85 14.68
C LEU A 163 1.77 10.00 15.92
N SER A 164 1.01 10.59 16.83
CA SER A 164 0.41 9.87 17.95
C SER A 164 -0.99 9.39 17.55
N MET A 165 -1.09 8.10 17.22
CA MET A 165 -2.32 7.47 16.76
C MET A 165 -2.91 6.56 17.84
N PRO A 166 -4.23 6.40 17.97
CA PRO A 166 -4.88 5.66 19.06
C PRO A 166 -4.86 4.12 18.87
N PHE A 167 -3.73 3.57 18.42
CA PHE A 167 -3.53 2.12 18.22
C PHE A 167 -2.54 1.52 19.22
N SER A 168 -2.40 0.20 19.23
CA SER A 168 -1.35 -0.47 20.01
C SER A 168 0.02 0.09 19.63
N LYS A 169 0.84 0.41 20.65
CA LYS A 169 2.20 0.93 20.48
C LYS A 169 3.23 -0.19 20.33
N THR A 170 2.80 -1.44 20.40
CA THR A 170 3.63 -2.61 20.16
C THR A 170 3.79 -2.84 18.65
N PRO A 171 4.95 -3.29 18.16
CA PRO A 171 5.20 -3.57 16.74
C PRO A 171 4.56 -4.90 16.30
N SER A 172 3.33 -5.15 16.74
CA SER A 172 2.66 -6.44 16.58
C SER A 172 1.92 -6.60 15.27
N PHE A 173 1.63 -5.51 14.55
CA PHE A 173 0.79 -5.56 13.34
C PHE A 173 1.45 -6.36 12.21
N ILE A 174 2.63 -5.92 11.75
CA ILE A 174 3.39 -6.61 10.69
C ILE A 174 3.80 -8.02 11.13
N ILE A 175 4.23 -8.19 12.39
CA ILE A 175 4.63 -9.50 12.94
C ILE A 175 3.45 -10.49 12.92
N ARG A 176 2.26 -10.10 13.40
CA ARG A 176 1.07 -10.96 13.37
C ARG A 176 0.62 -11.28 11.95
N MET A 177 0.74 -10.32 11.04
CA MET A 177 0.40 -10.51 9.63
C MET A 177 1.37 -11.49 8.96
N PHE A 178 2.67 -11.40 9.27
CA PHE A 178 3.66 -12.35 8.81
C PHE A 178 3.41 -13.76 9.39
N ASP A 179 3.20 -13.87 10.70
CA ASP A 179 2.83 -15.14 11.36
C ASP A 179 1.61 -15.78 10.68
N LYS A 180 0.61 -14.96 10.32
CA LYS A 180 -0.59 -15.39 9.58
C LYS A 180 -0.22 -15.91 8.18
N TYR A 181 0.57 -15.18 7.41
CA TYR A 181 0.98 -15.61 6.06
C TYR A 181 1.76 -16.94 6.09
N LEU A 182 2.70 -17.11 7.01
CA LEU A 182 3.42 -18.37 7.16
C LEU A 182 2.48 -19.51 7.60
N SER A 183 1.57 -19.25 8.54
CA SER A 183 0.57 -20.24 8.94
C SER A 183 -0.30 -20.66 7.74
N GLN A 184 -0.76 -19.70 6.95
CA GLN A 184 -1.54 -19.91 5.73
C GLN A 184 -0.81 -20.80 4.71
N LEU A 185 0.48 -20.58 4.51
CA LEU A 185 1.29 -21.35 3.55
C LEU A 185 1.76 -22.72 4.06
N THR A 186 1.66 -22.99 5.38
CA THR A 186 2.19 -24.23 5.99
C THR A 186 1.12 -25.16 6.57
N SER A 187 -0.11 -24.66 6.71
CA SER A 187 -1.27 -25.42 7.23
C SER A 187 -1.87 -26.37 6.18
N THR A 188 -3.02 -26.98 6.47
CA THR A 188 -3.75 -27.80 5.50
C THR A 188 -4.33 -26.94 4.36
N PRO A 189 -4.42 -27.46 3.12
CA PRO A 189 -4.83 -26.70 1.92
C PRO A 189 -6.19 -26.01 2.03
N GLU A 190 -7.09 -26.54 2.86
CA GLU A 190 -8.46 -26.04 3.08
C GLU A 190 -8.51 -24.56 3.52
N HIS A 191 -7.41 -24.00 4.01
CA HIS A 191 -7.33 -22.63 4.54
C HIS A 191 -6.88 -21.58 3.52
N LEU A 192 -6.47 -21.98 2.31
CA LEU A 192 -5.95 -21.07 1.29
C LEU A 192 -6.70 -21.25 -0.03
N HIS A 193 -7.92 -20.72 -0.07
CA HIS A 193 -8.75 -20.75 -1.27
C HIS A 193 -9.24 -19.35 -1.61
N ARG A 194 -9.19 -19.02 -2.91
CA ARG A 194 -9.91 -17.89 -3.46
C ARG A 194 -11.39 -18.06 -3.10
N PRO A 195 -12.02 -17.11 -2.41
CA PRO A 195 -13.39 -17.30 -1.98
C PRO A 195 -14.35 -17.22 -3.14
N SER A 196 -15.48 -17.89 -2.97
CA SER A 196 -16.61 -17.74 -3.88
C SER A 196 -17.08 -16.28 -3.89
N PRO A 197 -17.46 -15.75 -5.07
CA PRO A 197 -17.98 -14.40 -5.14
C PRO A 197 -19.26 -14.31 -4.30
N ASN A 198 -19.43 -13.17 -3.62
CA ASN A 198 -20.58 -12.91 -2.74
C ASN A 198 -21.84 -12.58 -3.58
N PHE A 199 -22.24 -13.51 -4.41
CA PHE A 199 -23.46 -13.50 -5.19
C PHE A 199 -24.49 -14.42 -4.53
N SER A 200 -25.77 -14.09 -4.69
CA SER A 200 -26.90 -14.94 -4.33
C SER A 200 -26.79 -16.29 -5.01
N SER A 201 -27.37 -17.31 -4.38
CA SER A 201 -27.41 -18.67 -4.92
C SER A 201 -27.99 -18.72 -6.34
N ASN A 202 -29.02 -17.90 -6.63
CA ASN A 202 -29.63 -17.81 -7.95
C ASN A 202 -28.64 -17.28 -9.00
N THR A 203 -27.90 -16.21 -8.66
CA THR A 203 -26.89 -15.60 -9.52
C THR A 203 -25.74 -16.57 -9.78
N LEU A 204 -25.26 -17.27 -8.74
CA LEU A 204 -24.23 -18.30 -8.86
C LEU A 204 -24.67 -19.44 -9.78
N SER A 205 -25.87 -19.99 -9.58
CA SER A 205 -26.39 -21.09 -10.40
C SER A 205 -26.60 -20.69 -11.87
N GLU A 206 -27.03 -19.45 -12.14
CA GLU A 206 -27.13 -18.96 -13.52
C GLU A 206 -25.75 -18.84 -14.18
N LEU A 207 -24.73 -18.36 -13.44
CA LEU A 207 -23.37 -18.29 -13.94
C LEU A 207 -22.76 -19.69 -14.19
N GLU A 208 -22.96 -20.62 -13.26
CA GLU A 208 -22.55 -22.03 -13.41
C GLU A 208 -23.19 -22.68 -14.64
N SER A 209 -24.49 -22.46 -14.86
CA SER A 209 -25.21 -22.97 -16.03
C SER A 209 -24.68 -22.44 -17.37
N LYS A 210 -24.00 -21.28 -17.34
CA LYS A 210 -23.36 -20.64 -18.49
C LYS A 210 -21.89 -21.07 -18.67
N GLY A 211 -21.41 -22.01 -17.85
CA GLY A 211 -20.06 -22.55 -17.92
C GLY A 211 -19.00 -21.73 -17.17
N PHE A 212 -19.41 -20.81 -16.30
CA PHE A 212 -18.49 -20.19 -15.35
C PHE A 212 -18.29 -21.13 -14.16
N SER A 213 -17.07 -21.63 -13.97
CA SER A 213 -16.72 -22.37 -12.76
C SER A 213 -16.13 -21.41 -11.74
N PHE A 214 -16.75 -21.35 -10.56
CA PHE A 214 -16.23 -20.69 -9.35
C PHE A 214 -15.60 -21.71 -8.40
N ALA A 215 -15.79 -22.99 -8.68
CA ALA A 215 -15.19 -24.10 -7.98
C ALA A 215 -13.87 -24.51 -8.66
N ASN A 216 -12.98 -25.10 -7.87
CA ASN A 216 -11.66 -25.62 -8.24
C ASN A 216 -11.71 -26.79 -9.26
N ASP A 217 -12.27 -26.57 -10.46
CA ASP A 217 -12.40 -27.64 -11.47
C ASP A 217 -11.23 -27.67 -12.46
N GLY A 218 -10.04 -27.24 -12.03
CA GLY A 218 -8.81 -27.48 -12.81
C GLY A 218 -8.80 -26.87 -14.22
N HIS A 219 -9.63 -25.85 -14.47
CA HIS A 219 -9.62 -25.15 -15.76
C HIS A 219 -8.63 -23.98 -15.78
N ILE A 220 -7.36 -24.35 -16.01
CA ILE A 220 -6.36 -23.66 -16.85
C ILE A 220 -6.28 -22.13 -16.65
N LEU A 221 -5.69 -21.74 -15.53
CA LEU A 221 -4.64 -20.72 -15.54
C LEU A 221 -3.39 -21.41 -15.02
N THR A 222 -2.24 -21.08 -15.60
CA THR A 222 -0.91 -21.55 -15.23
C THR A 222 -0.46 -21.02 -13.86
N GLU A 223 -1.33 -21.11 -12.85
CA GLU A 223 -1.08 -20.68 -11.48
C GLU A 223 -0.40 -21.83 -10.70
N PRO A 224 0.62 -21.54 -9.88
CA PRO A 224 1.30 -22.53 -9.05
C PRO A 224 0.31 -23.18 -8.08
N SER A 225 0.40 -24.49 -7.92
CA SER A 225 -0.36 -25.22 -6.91
C SER A 225 0.01 -24.79 -5.49
N TYR A 226 -0.92 -24.97 -4.54
CA TYR A 226 -0.65 -24.74 -3.12
C TYR A 226 0.60 -25.48 -2.63
N GLU A 227 0.82 -26.70 -3.11
CA GLU A 227 2.00 -27.50 -2.74
C GLU A 227 3.29 -26.89 -3.29
N GLU A 228 3.28 -26.29 -4.48
CA GLU A 228 4.43 -25.53 -5.01
C GLU A 228 4.71 -24.27 -4.18
N ALA A 229 3.67 -23.50 -3.81
CA ALA A 229 3.82 -22.33 -2.94
C ALA A 229 4.34 -22.71 -1.54
N ARG A 230 3.83 -23.81 -0.98
CA ARG A 230 4.27 -24.36 0.30
C ARG A 230 5.71 -24.84 0.25
N ASN A 231 6.10 -25.59 -0.78
CA ASN A 231 7.49 -26.04 -0.96
C ASN A 231 8.45 -24.84 -1.07
N MET A 232 8.02 -23.77 -1.74
CA MET A 232 8.79 -22.54 -1.85
C MET A 232 9.12 -21.90 -0.49
N VAL A 233 8.23 -21.99 0.50
CA VAL A 233 8.49 -21.49 1.86
C VAL A 233 9.72 -22.17 2.47
N TYR A 234 9.85 -23.48 2.28
CA TYR A 234 10.96 -24.27 2.79
C TYR A 234 12.23 -24.09 1.95
N GLU A 235 12.11 -24.05 0.61
CA GLU A 235 13.24 -23.82 -0.29
C GLU A 235 13.90 -22.46 -0.06
N LEU A 236 13.10 -21.43 0.25
CA LEU A 236 13.58 -20.09 0.58
C LEU A 236 13.96 -19.90 2.06
N SER A 237 13.85 -20.95 2.89
CA SER A 237 14.12 -20.90 4.33
C SER A 237 13.38 -19.77 5.07
N LEU A 238 12.17 -19.40 4.61
CA LEU A 238 11.44 -18.23 5.12
C LEU A 238 11.18 -18.31 6.62
N ILE A 239 10.83 -19.50 7.13
CA ILE A 239 10.51 -19.71 8.55
C ILE A 239 11.76 -19.52 9.42
N ASP A 240 12.87 -20.14 9.03
CA ASP A 240 14.12 -20.06 9.80
C ASP A 240 14.68 -18.64 9.81
N GLU A 241 14.66 -17.97 8.66
CA GLU A 241 15.14 -16.60 8.53
C GLU A 241 14.23 -15.57 9.21
N TYR A 242 12.93 -15.81 9.21
CA TYR A 242 11.98 -15.00 9.97
C TYR A 242 12.17 -15.16 11.48
N ASN A 243 12.38 -16.38 11.97
CA ASN A 243 12.68 -16.61 13.40
C ASN A 243 14.00 -15.94 13.80
N TRP A 244 15.03 -16.05 12.96
CA TRP A 244 16.32 -15.39 13.21
C TRP A 244 16.17 -13.87 13.32
N ILE A 245 15.50 -13.22 12.36
CA ILE A 245 15.37 -11.76 12.40
C ILE A 245 14.46 -11.30 13.55
N LYS A 246 13.39 -12.05 13.84
CA LYS A 246 12.48 -11.77 14.96
C LYS A 246 13.24 -11.78 16.29
N GLU A 247 14.11 -12.76 16.51
CA GLU A 247 14.98 -12.81 17.68
C GLU A 247 15.92 -11.58 17.76
N LYS A 248 16.50 -11.14 16.64
CA LYS A 248 17.34 -9.94 16.63
C LYS A 248 16.54 -8.70 17.05
N PHE A 249 15.34 -8.49 16.52
CA PHE A 249 14.49 -7.35 16.90
C PHE A 249 14.01 -7.42 18.35
N GLU A 250 13.54 -8.58 18.82
CA GLU A 250 12.92 -8.75 20.14
C GLU A 250 13.94 -8.83 21.29
N VAL A 251 15.15 -9.34 21.03
CA VAL A 251 16.16 -9.56 22.08
C VAL A 251 17.32 -8.57 21.97
N HIS A 252 17.86 -8.36 20.76
CA HIS A 252 19.11 -7.63 20.59
C HIS A 252 18.90 -6.13 20.37
N TYR A 253 17.79 -5.74 19.74
CA TYR A 253 17.51 -4.35 19.36
C TYR A 253 16.23 -3.77 19.95
N ALA A 254 15.57 -4.47 20.88
CA ALA A 254 14.32 -4.02 21.49
C ALA A 254 14.43 -2.63 22.16
N GLU A 255 15.63 -2.29 22.66
CA GLU A 255 15.92 -0.98 23.29
C GLU A 255 16.57 0.03 22.33
N VAL A 256 17.01 -0.40 21.15
CA VAL A 256 17.83 0.40 20.23
C VAL A 256 17.03 0.85 19.00
N PHE A 257 16.18 -0.02 18.45
CA PHE A 257 15.38 0.30 17.27
C PHE A 257 14.06 0.94 17.67
N PRO A 258 13.85 2.24 17.36
CA PRO A 258 12.67 2.95 17.81
C PRO A 258 11.40 2.38 17.18
N ILE A 259 10.36 2.25 18.01
CA ILE A 259 9.00 1.95 17.54
C ILE A 259 8.27 3.26 17.31
N VAL A 260 7.76 3.45 16.09
CA VAL A 260 7.08 4.66 15.62
C VAL A 260 5.84 4.27 14.82
N PHE A 261 4.98 5.25 14.50
CA PHE A 261 3.85 4.98 13.60
C PHE A 261 4.36 4.99 12.14
N CYS A 262 4.47 3.80 11.53
CA CYS A 262 5.05 3.61 10.20
C CYS A 262 3.98 3.52 9.12
N HIS A 263 4.33 3.92 7.89
CA HIS A 263 3.53 3.67 6.70
C HIS A 263 3.54 2.19 6.32
N ASN A 264 4.71 1.56 6.43
CA ASN A 264 5.05 0.17 6.09
C ASN A 264 5.04 -0.16 4.59
N ASP A 265 4.46 0.69 3.74
CA ASP A 265 4.47 0.53 2.28
C ASP A 265 4.77 1.84 1.53
N PHE A 266 5.85 2.52 1.89
CA PHE A 266 6.24 3.83 1.35
C PHE A 266 6.90 3.73 -0.05
N GLN A 267 6.20 3.13 -1.02
CA GLN A 267 6.61 2.92 -2.42
C GLN A 267 6.15 4.05 -3.36
N GLU A 268 6.69 4.12 -4.58
CA GLU A 268 6.41 5.20 -5.55
C GLU A 268 4.92 5.34 -5.92
N ASN A 269 4.18 4.22 -6.00
CA ASN A 269 2.75 4.22 -6.32
C ASN A 269 1.90 4.86 -5.21
N ASN A 270 2.41 4.86 -3.97
CA ASN A 270 1.77 5.43 -2.79
C ASN A 270 2.23 6.87 -2.52
N LEU A 271 2.99 7.48 -3.44
CA LEU A 271 3.48 8.84 -3.34
C LEU A 271 2.98 9.66 -4.54
N LEU A 272 1.93 10.45 -4.33
CA LEU A 272 1.37 11.30 -5.37
C LEU A 272 2.19 12.56 -5.56
N LEU A 273 2.64 12.83 -6.79
CA LEU A 273 3.26 14.08 -7.19
C LEU A 273 2.20 15.13 -7.50
N LEU A 274 2.18 16.20 -6.72
CA LEU A 274 1.13 17.23 -6.75
C LEU A 274 1.44 18.42 -7.67
N ASN A 275 2.63 18.46 -8.25
CA ASN A 275 3.12 19.61 -9.00
C ASN A 275 4.01 19.16 -10.17
N ASP A 276 4.47 20.08 -11.01
CA ASP A 276 5.42 19.76 -12.07
C ASP A 276 6.83 20.20 -11.65
N PRO A 277 7.72 19.28 -11.23
CA PRO A 277 9.08 19.62 -10.80
C PRO A 277 9.89 20.34 -11.88
N LYS A 278 9.55 20.18 -13.17
CA LYS A 278 10.25 20.89 -14.26
C LYS A 278 9.93 22.38 -14.24
N VAL A 279 8.70 22.74 -13.84
CA VAL A 279 8.20 24.11 -13.73
C VAL A 279 8.55 24.68 -12.36
N ASP A 280 8.16 24.00 -11.28
CA ASP A 280 8.25 24.52 -9.91
C ASP A 280 9.63 24.36 -9.28
N LYS A 281 10.53 23.56 -9.89
CA LYS A 281 11.88 23.23 -9.38
C LYS A 281 11.93 22.52 -8.03
N VAL A 282 10.78 22.09 -7.52
CA VAL A 282 10.64 21.34 -6.27
C VAL A 282 9.70 20.15 -6.47
N TYR A 283 9.87 19.13 -5.63
CA TYR A 283 8.94 18.01 -5.56
C TYR A 283 7.96 18.24 -4.40
N ARG A 284 6.66 18.18 -4.68
CA ARG A 284 5.60 18.17 -3.66
C ARG A 284 4.90 16.84 -3.74
N ILE A 285 5.04 16.05 -2.69
CA ILE A 285 4.50 14.70 -2.64
C ILE A 285 3.38 14.62 -1.59
N LEU A 286 2.42 13.72 -1.82
CA LEU A 286 1.43 13.33 -0.84
C LEU A 286 1.47 11.80 -0.68
N PRO A 287 1.89 11.30 0.50
CA PRO A 287 1.72 9.90 0.84
C PRO A 287 0.24 9.53 0.92
N ILE A 288 -0.11 8.37 0.37
CA ILE A 288 -1.46 7.80 0.36
C ILE A 288 -1.39 6.30 0.66
N ASP A 289 -2.54 5.66 0.77
CA ASP A 289 -2.68 4.20 0.93
C ASP A 289 -2.07 3.63 2.21
N PHE A 290 -2.68 4.01 3.34
CA PHE A 290 -2.25 3.67 4.69
C PHE A 290 -2.71 2.28 5.17
N GLU A 291 -2.96 1.34 4.25
CA GLU A 291 -3.57 0.03 4.58
C GLU A 291 -2.68 -0.82 5.50
N TYR A 292 -1.36 -0.71 5.32
CA TYR A 292 -0.38 -1.38 6.15
C TYR A 292 0.11 -0.52 7.33
N SER A 293 -0.42 0.69 7.49
CA SER A 293 0.08 1.62 8.51
C SER A 293 -0.24 1.18 9.94
N GLY A 294 0.74 1.31 10.82
CA GLY A 294 0.66 0.86 12.20
C GLY A 294 1.95 1.13 12.96
N TYR A 295 1.92 0.97 14.29
CA TYR A 295 3.16 1.04 15.05
C TYR A 295 4.06 -0.14 14.68
N ASN A 296 5.29 0.17 14.29
CA ASN A 296 6.30 -0.78 13.87
C ASN A 296 7.70 -0.20 14.15
N TYR A 297 8.74 -1.00 13.96
CA TYR A 297 10.11 -0.52 14.00
C TYR A 297 10.35 0.47 12.85
N ARG A 298 10.91 1.65 13.16
CA ARG A 298 11.33 2.65 12.16
C ARG A 298 12.20 2.03 11.07
N ALA A 299 13.08 1.11 11.48
CA ALA A 299 13.91 0.29 10.61
C ALA A 299 13.14 -0.25 9.41
N PHE A 300 11.98 -0.87 9.65
CA PHE A 300 11.18 -1.49 8.60
C PHE A 300 10.74 -0.48 7.54
N ASP A 301 10.22 0.68 7.94
CA ASP A 301 9.68 1.66 6.99
C ASP A 301 10.79 2.27 6.11
N VAL A 302 11.94 2.60 6.72
CA VAL A 302 13.11 3.12 6.00
C VAL A 302 13.71 2.06 5.08
N GLY A 303 13.94 0.85 5.62
CA GLY A 303 14.51 -0.25 4.84
C GLY A 303 13.60 -0.71 3.72
N ASN A 304 12.27 -0.70 3.93
CA ASN A 304 11.29 -0.97 2.90
C ASN A 304 11.35 0.08 1.80
N HIS A 305 11.30 1.38 2.14
CA HIS A 305 11.39 2.45 1.14
C HIS A 305 12.64 2.35 0.26
N PHE A 306 13.79 1.98 0.82
CA PHE A 306 15.00 1.78 0.03
C PHE A 306 14.97 0.53 -0.84
N ASN A 307 14.32 -0.54 -0.38
CA ASN A 307 14.09 -1.72 -1.22
C ASN A 307 13.30 -1.36 -2.47
N GLU A 308 12.29 -0.49 -2.36
CA GLU A 308 11.42 -0.10 -3.48
C GLU A 308 12.17 0.66 -4.60
N TRP A 309 13.37 1.18 -4.35
CA TRP A 309 14.21 1.73 -5.43
C TRP A 309 14.63 0.67 -6.46
N CYS A 310 14.60 -0.60 -6.05
CA CYS A 310 15.04 -1.74 -6.85
C CYS A 310 13.92 -2.43 -7.62
N TYR A 311 12.65 -2.09 -7.38
CA TYR A 311 11.50 -2.74 -7.99
C TYR A 311 10.69 -1.71 -8.77
N ASP A 312 10.50 -1.93 -10.07
CA ASP A 312 9.69 -1.08 -10.94
C ASP A 312 8.51 -1.89 -11.46
N TYR A 313 7.30 -1.53 -11.03
CA TYR A 313 6.07 -2.26 -11.30
C TYR A 313 5.41 -1.89 -12.65
N THR A 314 6.12 -1.19 -13.54
CA THR A 314 5.57 -0.71 -14.82
C THR A 314 5.79 -1.65 -16.01
N ASN A 315 6.45 -2.79 -15.80
CA ASN A 315 6.71 -3.76 -16.87
C ASN A 315 5.37 -4.36 -17.39
N PRO A 316 5.03 -4.18 -18.68
CA PRO A 316 3.79 -4.74 -19.23
C PRO A 316 3.88 -6.24 -19.53
N ASP A 317 5.09 -6.80 -19.57
CA ASP A 317 5.35 -8.19 -19.92
C ASP A 317 5.71 -9.01 -18.67
N GLN A 318 5.46 -10.33 -18.69
CA GLN A 318 5.86 -11.23 -17.59
C GLN A 318 7.36 -11.04 -17.26
N PRO A 319 7.76 -10.84 -15.98
CA PRO A 319 6.99 -11.11 -14.75
C PRO A 319 6.14 -9.95 -14.21
N TYR A 320 5.92 -8.90 -15.01
CA TYR A 320 5.14 -7.68 -14.71
C TYR A 320 5.79 -6.73 -13.70
N TYR A 321 7.08 -6.91 -13.46
CA TYR A 321 7.96 -5.93 -12.81
C TYR A 321 9.36 -5.99 -13.42
N PHE A 322 10.16 -4.95 -13.23
CA PHE A 322 11.61 -4.97 -13.38
C PHE A 322 12.26 -4.98 -12.00
N HIS A 323 13.41 -5.63 -11.90
CA HIS A 323 14.22 -5.62 -10.70
C HIS A 323 15.68 -5.31 -11.01
N ASN A 324 16.24 -4.33 -10.30
CA ASN A 324 17.67 -4.01 -10.37
C ASN A 324 18.21 -3.65 -8.99
N ILE A 325 18.99 -4.56 -8.42
CA ILE A 325 19.62 -4.39 -7.11
C ILE A 325 20.62 -3.22 -7.06
N GLU A 326 21.23 -2.86 -8.18
CA GLU A 326 22.19 -1.75 -8.26
C GLU A 326 21.52 -0.38 -8.04
N ASN A 327 20.19 -0.32 -8.08
CA ASN A 327 19.45 0.90 -7.76
C ASN A 327 19.33 1.14 -6.24
N TYR A 328 19.64 0.14 -5.39
CA TYR A 328 19.57 0.30 -3.94
C TYR A 328 20.45 1.48 -3.50
N PRO A 329 19.99 2.37 -2.61
CA PRO A 329 20.75 3.55 -2.24
C PRO A 329 22.08 3.17 -1.58
N ASP A 330 23.19 3.66 -2.14
CA ASP A 330 24.50 3.52 -1.54
C ASP A 330 24.59 4.25 -0.18
N ARG A 331 25.66 3.99 0.57
CA ARG A 331 25.91 4.57 1.90
C ARG A 331 25.82 6.11 1.93
N SER A 332 26.20 6.79 0.85
CA SER A 332 26.15 8.26 0.77
C SER A 332 24.70 8.75 0.64
N LYS A 333 23.89 8.07 -0.18
CA LYS A 333 22.45 8.36 -0.31
C LYS A 333 21.70 8.04 0.99
N GLN A 334 21.98 6.90 1.62
CA GLN A 334 21.36 6.57 2.91
C GLN A 334 21.69 7.60 3.99
N ARG A 335 22.94 8.10 4.04
CA ARG A 335 23.33 9.19 4.94
C ARG A 335 22.55 10.48 4.66
N LEU A 336 22.35 10.82 3.39
CA LEU A 336 21.54 11.99 2.99
C LEU A 336 20.09 11.86 3.48
N PHE A 337 19.48 10.69 3.32
CA PHE A 337 18.15 10.40 3.86
C PHE A 337 18.11 10.57 5.37
N TRP A 338 19.02 9.93 6.11
CA TRP A 338 19.05 10.00 7.57
C TRP A 338 19.29 11.42 8.08
N LYS A 339 20.17 12.19 7.43
CA LYS A 339 20.39 13.61 7.75
C LYS A 339 19.09 14.42 7.64
N ALA A 340 18.37 14.28 6.53
CA ALA A 340 17.09 14.97 6.34
C ALA A 340 16.01 14.49 7.33
N TYR A 341 15.94 13.17 7.57
CA TYR A 341 14.99 12.54 8.49
C TYR A 341 15.21 13.04 9.94
N LEU A 342 16.46 13.02 10.42
CA LEU A 342 16.80 13.42 11.79
C LEU A 342 16.62 14.93 11.96
N THR A 343 17.00 15.73 10.96
CA THR A 343 16.78 17.18 10.98
C THR A 343 15.29 17.50 11.18
N GLU A 344 14.39 16.86 10.43
CA GLU A 344 12.95 17.06 10.61
C GLU A 344 12.46 16.46 11.94
N THR A 345 13.05 15.35 12.39
CA THR A 345 12.73 14.71 13.68
C THR A 345 12.97 15.62 14.87
N TYR A 346 14.10 16.31 14.92
CA TYR A 346 14.53 17.12 16.07
C TYR A 346 14.35 18.64 15.86
N SER A 347 13.70 19.05 14.79
CA SER A 347 13.30 20.44 14.61
C SER A 347 12.29 20.84 15.71
N ASN A 348 12.70 21.74 16.61
CA ASN A 348 11.80 22.40 17.57
C ASN A 348 11.09 23.57 16.87
N VAL A 349 9.76 23.63 16.94
CA VAL A 349 8.98 24.72 16.37
C VAL A 349 8.42 25.58 17.50
N GLU A 350 9.10 26.68 17.85
CA GLU A 350 8.66 27.60 18.93
C GLU A 350 7.64 28.65 18.50
N ASN A 351 7.23 28.72 17.24
CA ASN A 351 6.12 29.59 16.80
C ASN A 351 5.32 28.91 15.72
N ASP A 352 4.40 28.09 16.19
CA ASP A 352 3.83 27.07 15.36
C ASP A 352 2.68 27.61 14.50
N HIS A 353 3.04 28.13 13.34
CA HIS A 353 2.18 28.01 12.18
C HIS A 353 1.97 26.54 11.76
N PHE A 354 2.48 25.50 12.46
CA PHE A 354 1.95 24.13 12.34
C PHE A 354 0.63 23.91 13.10
N ASN A 355 0.27 24.72 14.10
CA ASN A 355 -1.13 24.82 14.55
C ASN A 355 -2.02 25.52 13.50
N LYS A 356 -1.43 26.20 12.50
CA LYS A 356 -2.09 26.54 11.23
C LYS A 356 -1.85 25.52 10.10
N ARG A 357 -1.01 24.49 10.28
CA ARG A 357 -0.86 23.42 9.28
C ARG A 357 -2.07 22.50 9.25
N ASN A 358 -2.92 22.42 10.28
CA ASN A 358 -4.12 21.55 10.29
C ASN A 358 -3.84 20.14 9.69
N GLY A 359 -2.62 19.63 9.89
CA GLY A 359 -2.08 18.41 9.28
C GLY A 359 -2.12 18.31 7.75
N ASN A 360 -2.15 19.42 7.02
CA ASN A 360 -2.04 19.48 5.56
C ASN A 360 -0.58 19.22 5.13
N PHE A 361 -0.28 18.01 4.67
CA PHE A 361 1.01 17.63 4.09
C PHE A 361 1.27 18.26 2.69
N ASN A 362 0.31 19.05 2.16
CA ASN A 362 0.37 19.69 0.84
C ASN A 362 1.19 21.00 0.79
N CYS A 363 1.79 21.47 1.88
CA CYS A 363 2.53 22.74 1.87
C CYS A 363 4.01 22.56 1.50
N VAL A 364 4.35 23.18 0.37
CA VAL A 364 5.67 23.51 -0.18
C VAL A 364 6.78 23.49 0.86
N ASP A 365 7.79 22.67 0.61
CA ASP A 365 9.15 23.02 1.00
C ASP A 365 9.53 24.29 0.28
N ASN A 366 9.18 25.46 0.84
CA ASN A 366 9.89 26.70 0.51
C ASN A 366 11.29 26.59 1.12
N TYR A 367 12.10 25.65 0.63
CA TYR A 367 13.55 25.82 0.56
C TYR A 367 13.82 26.81 -0.58
N GLU A 368 13.21 27.99 -0.52
CA GLU A 368 13.84 29.11 -1.18
C GLU A 368 15.21 29.24 -0.53
N GLN A 369 16.26 29.28 -1.33
CA GLN A 369 17.54 29.88 -0.96
C GLN A 369 17.35 31.40 -0.71
N ASN A 370 16.32 31.78 0.05
CA ASN A 370 16.05 33.15 0.43
C ASN A 370 16.90 33.45 1.65
N ASN A 371 18.05 34.03 1.34
CA ASN A 371 19.02 34.65 2.22
C ASN A 371 18.45 35.73 3.16
N ASN A 372 17.13 35.86 3.39
CA ASN A 372 16.57 36.83 4.33
C ASN A 372 15.20 36.42 4.90
N ASN A 373 15.22 36.11 6.20
CA ASN A 373 14.19 36.31 7.24
C ASN A 373 12.96 35.37 7.38
N ASN A 374 13.05 34.58 8.47
CA ASN A 374 12.02 34.36 9.50
C ASN A 374 11.13 33.11 9.46
N VAL A 375 11.73 31.94 9.28
CA VAL A 375 11.42 30.79 10.16
C VAL A 375 12.74 30.30 10.75
N VAL A 376 13.05 30.73 11.97
CA VAL A 376 14.21 30.21 12.70
C VAL A 376 13.85 28.81 13.17
N ARG A 377 14.14 27.79 12.34
CA ARG A 377 14.18 26.40 12.81
C ARG A 377 15.47 26.27 13.61
N PHE A 378 15.37 26.24 14.94
CA PHE A 378 16.48 25.76 15.76
C PHE A 378 16.51 24.24 15.57
N ALA A 379 17.25 23.79 14.56
CA ALA A 379 17.63 22.38 14.50
C ALA A 379 18.65 22.16 15.61
N ASN A 380 18.31 21.39 16.65
CA ASN A 380 19.27 20.85 17.61
C ASN A 380 20.06 19.68 16.98
N TYR A 381 20.30 19.75 15.68
CA TYR A 381 20.92 18.71 14.89
C TYR A 381 22.41 19.06 14.76
N HIS A 382 23.26 18.34 15.47
CA HIS A 382 24.69 18.34 15.22
C HIS A 382 25.06 17.02 14.56
N GLU A 383 25.68 17.09 13.39
CA GLU A 383 26.02 15.90 12.58
C GLU A 383 26.95 14.92 13.31
N GLU A 384 27.69 15.42 14.30
CA GLU A 384 28.60 14.65 15.17
C GLU A 384 27.86 13.86 16.26
N ASP A 385 26.58 14.15 16.53
CA ASP A 385 25.80 13.52 17.61
C ASP A 385 25.17 12.19 17.20
N TYR A 386 25.18 11.84 15.91
CA TYR A 386 24.48 10.68 15.38
C TYR A 386 25.42 9.63 14.82
N ASP A 387 25.20 8.39 15.26
CA ASP A 387 25.90 7.22 14.76
C ASP A 387 25.25 6.70 13.46
N TYR A 388 25.76 7.19 12.34
CA TYR A 388 25.33 6.77 11.01
C TYR A 388 25.65 5.31 10.69
N GLU A 389 26.62 4.69 11.36
CA GLU A 389 26.88 3.26 11.19
C GLU A 389 25.75 2.44 11.81
N ASN A 390 25.31 2.82 13.02
CA ASN A 390 24.15 2.20 13.66
C ASN A 390 22.86 2.42 12.86
N LEU A 391 22.64 3.61 12.29
CA LEU A 391 21.47 3.87 11.43
C LEU A 391 21.53 3.07 10.12
N TRP A 392 22.73 2.86 9.57
CA TRP A 392 22.91 1.98 8.42
C TRP A 392 22.59 0.52 8.78
N ILE A 393 23.09 0.01 9.92
CA ILE A 393 22.75 -1.33 10.41
C ILE A 393 21.24 -1.48 10.63
N GLU A 394 20.60 -0.50 11.28
CA GLU A 394 19.15 -0.43 11.46
C GLU A 394 18.41 -0.54 10.12
N THR A 395 18.86 0.22 9.13
CA THR A 395 18.31 0.19 7.77
C THR A 395 18.42 -1.19 7.13
N ILE A 396 19.58 -1.85 7.23
CA ILE A 396 19.77 -3.19 6.67
C ILE A 396 18.84 -4.21 7.33
N TYR A 397 18.71 -4.23 8.67
CA TYR A 397 17.74 -5.10 9.33
C TYR A 397 16.30 -4.82 8.90
N GLY A 398 15.95 -3.55 8.72
CA GLY A 398 14.67 -3.14 8.15
C GLY A 398 14.42 -3.70 6.75
N SER A 399 15.40 -3.56 5.86
CA SER A 399 15.33 -4.08 4.48
C SER A 399 15.23 -5.61 4.44
N LEU A 400 15.96 -6.31 5.32
CA LEU A 400 15.88 -7.76 5.47
C LEU A 400 14.47 -8.20 5.91
N LEU A 401 13.90 -7.54 6.92
CA LEU A 401 12.54 -7.85 7.38
C LEU A 401 11.50 -7.55 6.30
N SER A 402 11.67 -6.46 5.54
CA SER A 402 10.84 -6.13 4.37
C SER A 402 10.90 -7.23 3.30
N HIS A 403 12.08 -7.73 2.91
CA HIS A 403 12.16 -8.80 1.92
C HIS A 403 11.46 -10.07 2.37
N LEU A 404 11.65 -10.48 3.63
CA LEU A 404 10.99 -11.66 4.20
C LEU A 404 9.46 -11.50 4.19
N PHE A 405 8.98 -10.35 4.69
CA PHE A 405 7.55 -10.04 4.76
C PHE A 405 6.88 -10.09 3.38
N TRP A 406 7.45 -9.37 2.41
CA TRP A 406 6.88 -9.30 1.06
C TRP A 406 7.06 -10.59 0.26
N SER A 407 8.05 -11.43 0.59
CA SER A 407 8.16 -12.78 0.01
C SER A 407 7.00 -13.68 0.47
N ALA A 408 6.71 -13.69 1.78
CA ALA A 408 5.59 -14.45 2.30
C ALA A 408 4.24 -13.92 1.81
N TRP A 409 4.06 -12.60 1.78
CA TRP A 409 2.90 -11.96 1.16
C TRP A 409 2.73 -12.42 -0.29
N SER A 410 3.80 -12.42 -1.09
CA SER A 410 3.75 -12.79 -2.50
C SER A 410 3.33 -14.26 -2.69
N LEU A 411 3.88 -15.17 -1.88
CA LEU A 411 3.47 -16.57 -1.93
C LEU A 411 1.98 -16.75 -1.59
N VAL A 412 1.44 -15.98 -0.62
CA VAL A 412 0.00 -15.98 -0.32
C VAL A 412 -0.80 -15.43 -1.51
N GLN A 413 -0.35 -14.33 -2.13
CA GLN A 413 -1.01 -13.73 -3.29
C GLN A 413 -1.01 -14.66 -4.50
N SER A 414 0.00 -15.51 -4.67
CA SER A 414 0.04 -16.50 -5.76
C SER A 414 -1.14 -17.47 -5.75
N GLN A 415 -1.85 -17.57 -4.61
CA GLN A 415 -2.99 -18.47 -4.40
C GLN A 415 -4.34 -17.72 -4.31
N LEU A 416 -4.31 -16.40 -4.11
CA LEU A 416 -5.51 -15.60 -3.82
C LEU A 416 -5.79 -14.53 -4.88
N SER A 417 -4.75 -13.83 -5.34
CA SER A 417 -4.89 -12.70 -6.24
C SER A 417 -5.35 -13.13 -7.63
N SER A 418 -6.13 -12.29 -8.28
CA SER A 418 -6.40 -12.39 -9.72
C SER A 418 -5.56 -11.43 -10.56
N ILE A 419 -4.65 -10.66 -9.94
CA ILE A 419 -3.81 -9.69 -10.64
C ILE A 419 -2.77 -10.42 -11.48
N GLN A 420 -2.55 -9.95 -12.71
CA GLN A 420 -1.49 -10.45 -13.59
C GLN A 420 -0.13 -10.02 -13.06
N PHE A 421 0.48 -10.87 -12.23
CA PHE A 421 1.78 -10.65 -11.62
C PHE A 421 2.42 -12.00 -11.29
N ASP A 422 3.73 -12.17 -11.55
CA ASP A 422 4.41 -13.43 -11.24
C ASP A 422 4.85 -13.47 -9.76
N PHE A 423 3.88 -13.77 -8.89
CA PHE A 423 4.09 -13.76 -7.45
C PHE A 423 5.14 -14.77 -6.96
N MET A 424 5.29 -15.91 -7.64
CA MET A 424 6.30 -16.91 -7.26
C MET A 424 7.70 -16.45 -7.60
N ASP A 425 7.89 -15.87 -8.78
CA ASP A 425 9.16 -15.28 -9.17
C ASP A 425 9.52 -14.10 -8.26
N TYR A 426 8.56 -13.23 -7.95
CA TYR A 426 8.78 -12.10 -7.05
C TYR A 426 9.27 -12.54 -5.67
N ALA A 427 8.67 -13.58 -5.07
CA ALA A 427 9.13 -14.12 -3.79
C ALA A 427 10.59 -14.60 -3.86
N LYS A 428 10.98 -15.28 -4.95
CA LYS A 428 12.36 -15.73 -5.17
C LYS A 428 13.33 -14.56 -5.32
N VAL A 429 12.95 -13.53 -6.08
CA VAL A 429 13.79 -12.35 -6.30
C VAL A 429 13.98 -11.57 -5.00
N ARG A 430 12.92 -11.35 -4.22
CA ARG A 430 13.00 -10.72 -2.90
C ARG A 430 13.94 -11.50 -1.96
N MET A 431 13.87 -12.83 -1.94
CA MET A 431 14.76 -13.65 -1.10
C MET A 431 16.21 -13.73 -1.60
N LYS A 432 16.43 -13.69 -2.92
CA LYS A 432 17.79 -13.54 -3.45
C LYS A 432 18.42 -12.22 -3.00
N HIS A 433 17.65 -11.14 -3.02
CA HIS A 433 18.08 -9.83 -2.53
C HIS A 433 18.33 -9.87 -1.01
N TYR A 434 17.43 -10.47 -0.23
CA TYR A 434 17.61 -10.72 1.21
C TYR A 434 18.97 -11.34 1.53
N HIS A 435 19.33 -12.47 0.89
CA HIS A 435 20.59 -13.15 1.19
C HIS A 435 21.82 -12.32 0.82
N LEU A 436 21.75 -11.54 -0.28
CA LEU A 436 22.84 -10.63 -0.63
C LEU A 436 23.00 -9.53 0.42
N MET A 437 21.91 -8.89 0.84
CA MET A 437 21.96 -7.84 1.87
C MET A 437 22.40 -8.37 3.22
N LYS A 438 21.99 -9.58 3.59
CA LYS A 438 22.42 -10.22 4.84
C LYS A 438 23.94 -10.39 4.86
N SER A 439 24.57 -10.64 3.71
CA SER A 439 26.03 -10.70 3.59
C SER A 439 26.75 -9.36 3.78
N TRP A 440 26.03 -8.23 3.73
CA TRP A 440 26.60 -6.91 4.01
C TRP A 440 26.76 -6.64 5.50
N LEU A 441 25.99 -7.33 6.36
CA LEU A 441 26.11 -7.17 7.80
C LEU A 441 27.50 -7.62 8.30
N PRO A 442 28.13 -6.86 9.23
CA PRO A 442 29.35 -7.33 9.88
C PRO A 442 29.11 -8.64 10.64
N ARG A 443 30.17 -9.44 10.84
CA ARG A 443 30.05 -10.82 11.37
C ARG A 443 29.43 -10.87 12.77
N GLU A 444 29.66 -9.86 13.58
CA GLU A 444 29.11 -9.69 14.92
C GLU A 444 27.59 -9.49 14.94
N HIS A 445 26.99 -9.14 13.80
CA HIS A 445 25.54 -8.93 13.63
C HIS A 445 24.81 -10.16 13.04
N LEU A 446 25.55 -11.19 12.59
CA LEU A 446 24.99 -12.40 11.99
C LEU A 446 24.41 -13.41 13.00
#